data_AF-A0A0G0GWZ0-F1
#
_entry.id   AF-A0A0G0GWZ0-F1
#
_cell.length_a   1.000
_cell.length_b   1.000
_cell.length_c   1.000
_cell.angle_alpha   90.00
_cell.angle_beta   90.00
_cell.angle_gamma   90.00
#
_symmetry.space_group_name_H-M   'P 1'
#
loop_
_entity.id
_entity.type
_entity.pdbx_description
1 polymer ?
#
loop_
_entity_poly.entity_id
_entity_poly.type
_entity_poly.pdbx_seq_one_letter_code
_entity_poly.pdbx_strand_id
1 'polypeptide(L)' 'MSQRSIINISVPKAIEKQIVILAKKENKTKSELLREAFRVYKFRKEWSKIRLLGEQTAQRMGIESYDDVERIAG' A
#
# COMPACT_ATOMS: atom_id res chain seq x y z
N MET A 1 11.41 22.64 2.26
CA MET A 1 10.76 22.05 3.47
C MET A 1 9.43 21.44 3.04
N SER A 2 9.13 20.19 3.40
CA SER A 2 7.81 19.59 3.13
C SER A 2 6.78 20.20 4.09
N GLN A 3 5.76 20.86 3.56
CA GLN A 3 4.64 21.38 4.37
C GLN A 3 3.88 20.20 4.99
N ARG A 4 3.57 20.29 6.29
CA ARG A 4 2.74 19.30 7.01
C ARG A 4 1.43 19.96 7.41
N SER A 5 0.33 19.25 7.22
CA SER A 5 -1.01 19.68 7.63
C SER A 5 -1.57 18.73 8.67
N ILE A 6 -2.38 19.25 9.60
CA ILE A 6 -3.08 18.45 10.61
C ILE A 6 -4.36 17.87 10.01
N ILE A 7 -4.61 16.59 10.26
CA ILE A 7 -5.84 15.91 9.87
C ILE A 7 -6.54 15.44 11.13
N ASN A 8 -7.77 15.91 11.34
CA ASN A 8 -8.63 15.44 12.41
C ASN A 8 -9.53 14.32 11.89
N ILE A 9 -9.57 13.19 12.61
CA ILE A 9 -10.42 12.05 12.28
C ILE A 9 -11.21 11.60 13.50
N SER A 10 -12.48 11.31 13.30
CA SER A 10 -13.33 10.67 14.30
C SER A 10 -13.38 9.17 14.01
N VAL A 11 -13.14 8.35 15.03
CA VAL A 11 -13.21 6.88 14.93
C VAL A 11 -13.95 6.32 16.15
N PRO A 12 -14.59 5.14 16.03
CA PRO A 12 -15.17 4.47 17.19
C PRO A 12 -14.11 4.23 18.28
N LYS A 13 -14.51 4.31 19.55
CA LYS A 13 -13.59 4.10 20.68
C LYS A 13 -12.84 2.77 20.64
N ALA A 14 -13.48 1.71 20.14
CA ALA A 14 -12.83 0.42 19.96
C ALA A 14 -11.64 0.49 18.98
N ILE A 15 -11.78 1.24 17.89
CA ILE A 15 -10.71 1.43 16.89
C ILE A 15 -9.59 2.28 17.46
N GLU A 16 -9.91 3.36 18.20
CA GLU A 16 -8.91 4.18 18.88
C GLU A 16 -8.02 3.31 19.80
N LYS A 17 -8.63 2.42 20.60
CA LYS A 17 -7.89 1.51 21.48
C LYS A 17 -6.94 0.60 20.70
N GLN A 18 -7.39 0.04 19.58
CA GLN A 18 -6.56 -0.81 18.73
C GLN A 18 -5.36 -0.05 18.14
N ILE A 19 -5.59 1.18 17.64
CA ILE A 19 -4.51 2.06 17.14
C ILE A 19 -3.47 2.31 18.23
N VAL A 20 -3.91 2.63 19.45
CA VAL A 20 -3.00 2.91 20.57
C VAL A 20 -2.18 1.68 20.94
N ILE A 21 -2.81 0.50 21.03
CA ILE A 21 -2.12 -0.75 21.37
C ILE A 21 -1.08 -1.10 20.31
N LEU A 22 -1.46 -1.03 19.03
CA LEU A 22 -0.56 -1.36 17.93
C LEU A 22 0.63 -0.39 17.83
N ALA A 23 0.35 0.92 17.94
CA ALA A 23 1.39 1.94 17.91
C ALA A 23 2.42 1.74 19.04
N LYS A 24 1.96 1.41 20.26
CA LYS A 24 2.85 1.07 21.38
C LYS A 24 3.68 -0.18 21.11
N LYS A 25 3.06 -1.25 20.60
CA LYS A 25 3.74 -2.50 20.27
C LYS A 25 4.86 -2.31 19.25
N GLU A 26 4.67 -1.40 18.30
CA GLU A 26 5.65 -1.09 17.25
C GLU A 26 6.58 0.07 17.58
N ASN A 27 6.53 0.61 18.80
CA ASN A 27 7.28 1.79 19.23
C ASN A 27 7.11 3.01 18.28
N LYS A 28 5.87 3.24 17.84
CA LYS A 28 5.46 4.32 16.93
C LYS A 28 4.46 5.28 17.60
N THR A 29 4.38 6.50 17.09
CA THR A 29 3.25 7.40 17.38
C THR A 29 2.02 7.01 16.56
N LYS A 30 0.83 7.42 17.02
CA LYS A 30 -0.44 7.24 16.27
C LYS A 30 -0.35 7.82 14.86
N SER A 31 0.26 9.00 14.71
CA SER A 31 0.41 9.69 13.43
C SER A 31 1.40 8.99 12.48
N GLU A 32 2.41 8.28 13.00
CA GLU A 32 3.30 7.45 12.18
C GLU A 32 2.59 6.22 11.66
N LEU A 33 1.93 5.48 12.56
CA LEU A 33 1.16 4.29 12.22
C LEU A 33 0.09 4.61 11.17
N LEU A 34 -0.67 5.69 11.35
CA LEU A 34 -1.73 6.09 10.41
C LEU A 34 -1.16 6.54 9.04
N ARG A 35 -0.02 7.24 9.01
CA ARG A 35 0.65 7.58 7.74
C ARG A 35 1.14 6.33 7.01
N GLU A 36 1.67 5.36 7.74
CA GLU A 36 2.09 4.08 7.16
C GLU A 36 0.90 3.28 6.63
N ALA A 37 -0.18 3.18 7.42
CA ALA A 37 -1.43 2.55 7.00
C ALA A 37 -1.98 3.18 5.71
N PHE A 38 -1.93 4.51 5.59
CA PHE A 38 -2.32 5.20 4.36
C PHE A 38 -1.44 4.81 3.16
N ARG A 39 -0.11 4.75 3.34
CA ARG A 39 0.80 4.32 2.25
C ARG A 39 0.51 2.89 1.80
N VAL A 40 0.31 1.97 2.74
CA VAL A 40 -0.04 0.57 2.44
C VAL A 40 -1.38 0.49 1.72
N TYR A 41 -2.40 1.24 2.18
CA TYR A 41 -3.71 1.29 1.53
C TYR A 41 -3.61 1.80 0.09
N LYS A 42 -2.89 2.92 -0.12
CA LYS A 42 -2.66 3.49 -1.45
C LYS A 42 -1.92 2.50 -2.35
N PHE A 43 -0.82 1.93 -1.87
CA PHE A 43 -0.04 0.94 -2.61
C PHE A 43 -0.90 -0.25 -3.03
N ARG A 44 -1.71 -0.82 -2.13
CA ARG A 44 -2.61 -1.93 -2.48
C ARG A 44 -3.60 -1.57 -3.58
N LYS A 45 -4.15 -0.36 -3.56
CA LYS A 45 -5.09 0.15 -4.59
C LYS A 45 -4.41 0.43 -5.93
N GLU A 46 -3.15 0.87 -5.92
CA GLU A 46 -2.38 1.10 -7.13
C GLU A 46 -1.86 -0.21 -7.72
N TRP A 47 -1.40 -1.13 -6.87
CA TRP A 47 -0.91 -2.44 -7.27
C TRP A 47 -1.97 -3.28 -7.99
N SER A 48 -3.24 -3.20 -7.56
CA SER A 48 -4.33 -3.87 -8.28
C SER A 48 -4.48 -3.36 -9.71
N LYS A 49 -4.22 -2.07 -9.97
CA LYS A 49 -4.28 -1.50 -11.32
C LYS A 49 -3.08 -1.92 -12.16
N ILE A 50 -1.88 -1.87 -11.57
CA ILE A 50 -0.65 -2.29 -12.24
C ILE A 50 -0.74 -3.77 -12.62
N ARG A 51 -1.23 -4.62 -11.71
CA ARG A 51 -1.43 -6.04 -11.96
C ARG A 51 -2.39 -6.29 -13.12
N LEU A 52 -3.53 -5.60 -13.17
CA LEU A 52 -4.50 -5.73 -14.27
C LEU A 52 -3.87 -5.35 -15.62
N LEU A 53 -3.12 -4.24 -15.67
CA LEU A 53 -2.39 -3.82 -16.86
C LEU A 53 -1.32 -4.83 -17.26
N GLY A 54 -0.62 -5.41 -16.29
CA GLY A 54 0.37 -6.47 -16.47
C GLY A 54 -0.27 -7.71 -17.08
N GLU A 55 -1.38 -8.20 -16.52
CA GLU A 55 -2.12 -9.36 -17.02
C GLU A 55 -2.61 -9.14 -18.46
N GLN A 56 -3.19 -7.96 -18.76
CA GLN A 56 -3.62 -7.62 -20.12
C GLN A 56 -2.45 -7.53 -21.11
N THR A 57 -1.29 -7.05 -20.65
CA THR A 57 -0.10 -6.95 -21.49
C THR A 57 0.53 -8.32 -21.74
N ALA A 58 0.62 -9.16 -20.70
CA ALA A 58 1.07 -10.55 -20.82
C ALA A 58 0.20 -11.35 -21.79
N GLN A 59 -1.15 -11.24 -21.69
CA GLN A 59 -2.07 -11.87 -22.63
C GLN A 59 -1.85 -11.41 -24.08
N ARG A 60 -1.70 -10.09 -24.30
CA ARG A 60 -1.43 -9.55 -25.65
C ARG A 60 -0.09 -9.99 -26.22
N MET A 61 0.89 -10.25 -25.36
CA MET A 61 2.24 -10.61 -25.75
C MET A 61 2.51 -12.13 -25.70
N GLY A 62 1.52 -12.94 -25.29
CA GLY A 62 1.67 -14.39 -25.13
C GLY A 62 2.71 -14.78 -24.07
N ILE A 63 2.86 -13.96 -23.02
CA ILE A 63 3.81 -14.21 -21.92
C ILE A 63 3.10 -15.08 -20.88
N GLU A 64 3.58 -16.31 -20.68
CA GLU A 64 2.99 -17.26 -19.73
C GLU A 64 3.97 -17.70 -18.64
N SER A 65 5.26 -17.52 -18.86
CA SER A 65 6.32 -17.96 -17.96
C SER A 65 7.29 -16.84 -17.58
N TYR A 66 8.14 -17.12 -16.59
CA TYR A 66 9.25 -16.22 -16.25
C TYR A 66 10.28 -16.14 -17.39
N ASP A 67 10.56 -17.26 -18.05
CA ASP A 67 11.48 -17.34 -19.18
C ASP A 67 11.03 -16.43 -20.35
N ASP A 68 9.72 -16.30 -20.57
CA ASP A 68 9.16 -15.37 -21.55
C ASP A 68 9.44 -13.90 -21.21
N VAL A 69 9.42 -13.57 -19.92
CA VAL A 69 9.76 -12.22 -19.45
C VAL A 69 11.25 -11.95 -19.62
N GLU A 70 12.10 -12.92 -19.27
CA GLU A 70 13.55 -12.81 -19.39
C GLU A 70 13.97 -12.66 -20.87
N ARG A 71 13.32 -13.36 -21.80
CA ARG A 71 13.54 -13.18 -23.24
C ARG A 71 13.27 -11.76 -23.75
N ILE A 72 12.40 -11.00 -23.08
CA ILE A 72 11.97 -9.66 -23.52
C ILE A 72 12.74 -8.54 -22.80
N ALA A 73 13.08 -8.74 -21.53
CA ALA A 73 13.60 -7.68 -20.64
C ALA A 73 14.96 -8.00 -20.00
N GLY A 74 15.51 -9.19 -20.23
CA GLY A 74 16.85 -9.62 -19.80
C GLY A 74 17.96 -9.13 -20.71
#